data_AF-A0A941ETM3-F1
#
_entry.id   AF-A0A941ETM3-F1
#
_cell.length_a   1.000
_cell.length_b   1.000
_cell.length_c   1.000
_cell.angle_alpha   90.00
_cell.angle_beta   90.00
_cell.angle_gamma   90.00
#
_symmetry.space_group_name_H-M   'P 1'
#
loop_
_entity.id
_entity.type
_entity.pdbx_description
1 polymer ?
#
loop_
_entity_poly.entity_id
_entity_poly.type
_entity_poly.pdbx_seq_one_letter_code
_entity_poly.pdbx_strand_id
1 'polypeptide(L)'
;MSLYTVIRHPHVHRRRRHGPVRAEHEHVGVNGRIAAWVTRRVGSMWTVYTFAAFTSVWMILGSPAGYGFDPYPYPFLLFLGNVVQLLLIFVILLGQQVIGRAADKRALMTYLDAEAILHDCEEIQNHLIAQDEHLGSCVELSEDDRKELTLAGERLEAPAKMDDEYIGFNGRLAAWVTHRVGTMSAFYAATFFQLGWIVLAELHVITFDPYPFPFLLFLSSLTQLLLMCVIMVGQQVIGRAADKRALQTYLDAEAVLHACERLQHHLKAQDLAIRHVVTHMEQCRPTAAPQPPERSTVG
;
A
#
# COMPACT_ATOMS: atom_id res chain seq x y z
N MET A 1 14.43 39.73 -10.98
CA MET A 1 13.58 38.69 -11.62
C MET A 1 14.04 37.34 -11.10
N SER A 2 13.14 36.37 -10.88
CA SER A 2 13.56 35.01 -10.52
C SER A 2 14.32 34.39 -11.68
N LEU A 3 15.51 33.84 -11.44
CA LEU A 3 16.33 33.18 -12.46
C LEU A 3 15.71 31.86 -12.95
N TYR A 4 14.78 31.29 -12.18
CA TYR A 4 14.12 30.02 -12.47
C TYR A 4 12.65 30.02 -12.04
N THR A 5 11.80 29.29 -12.75
CA THR A 5 10.37 29.11 -12.42
C THR A 5 10.08 27.66 -12.08
N VAL A 6 9.80 27.39 -10.80
CA VAL A 6 9.52 26.04 -10.31
C VAL A 6 8.19 25.54 -10.83
N ILE A 7 8.19 24.39 -11.51
CA ILE A 7 6.98 23.68 -11.91
C ILE A 7 6.66 22.63 -10.85
N ARG A 8 5.50 22.72 -10.19
CA ARG A 8 5.12 21.73 -9.18
C ARG A 8 4.47 20.50 -9.80
N HIS A 9 4.74 19.35 -9.19
CA HIS A 9 4.10 18.10 -9.57
C HIS A 9 2.55 18.19 -9.42
N PRO A 10 1.75 17.73 -10.42
CA PRO A 10 0.28 17.83 -10.41
C PRO A 10 -0.39 17.23 -9.17
N HIS A 11 0.20 16.17 -8.61
CA HIS A 11 -0.30 15.51 -7.40
C HIS A 11 -0.29 16.43 -6.18
N VAL A 12 0.67 17.35 -6.07
CA VAL A 12 0.76 18.30 -4.95
C VAL A 12 -0.44 19.24 -4.93
N HIS A 13 -0.90 19.70 -6.11
CA HIS A 13 -2.10 20.52 -6.23
C HIS A 13 -3.37 19.75 -5.81
N ARG A 14 -3.44 18.47 -6.18
CA ARG A 14 -4.55 17.58 -5.81
C ARG A 14 -4.57 17.29 -4.31
N ARG A 15 -3.39 17.05 -3.69
CA ARG A 15 -3.20 16.82 -2.26
C ARG A 15 -3.58 18.04 -1.41
N ARG A 16 -3.21 19.26 -1.85
CA ARG A 16 -3.61 20.50 -1.16
C ARG A 16 -5.12 20.67 -1.04
N ARG A 17 -5.89 20.21 -2.04
CA ARG A 17 -7.36 20.27 -2.02
C ARG A 17 -8.01 19.19 -1.14
N HIS A 18 -7.39 18.01 -1.02
CA HIS A 18 -8.00 16.83 -0.39
C HIS A 18 -7.44 16.51 1.00
N GLY A 19 -6.37 17.20 1.44
CA GLY A 19 -5.71 16.93 2.72
C GLY A 19 -4.96 15.59 2.76
N PRO A 20 -4.32 15.26 3.89
CA PRO A 20 -3.71 13.94 4.08
C PRO A 20 -4.79 12.84 4.05
N VAL A 21 -4.43 11.67 3.53
CA VAL A 21 -5.36 10.53 3.45
C VAL A 21 -5.79 10.12 4.86
N ARG A 22 -7.00 10.52 5.26
CA ARG A 22 -7.65 9.99 6.47
C ARG A 22 -8.35 8.69 6.11
N ALA A 23 -8.12 7.64 6.89
CA ALA A 23 -8.78 6.34 6.75
C ALA A 23 -10.33 6.42 6.82
N GLU A 24 -10.87 7.57 7.24
CA GLU A 24 -12.28 7.83 7.47
C GLU A 24 -13.08 8.15 6.20
N HIS A 25 -12.44 8.58 5.11
CA HIS A 25 -13.14 9.01 3.88
C HIS A 25 -13.34 7.90 2.85
N GLU A 26 -13.16 6.64 3.26
CA GLU A 26 -13.45 5.50 2.40
C GLU A 26 -14.90 5.09 2.57
N HIS A 27 -15.70 5.27 1.50
CA HIS A 27 -17.03 4.67 1.37
C HIS A 27 -16.90 3.15 1.22
N VAL A 28 -16.36 2.49 2.24
CA VAL A 28 -16.60 1.07 2.43
C VAL A 28 -18.08 0.99 2.77
N GLY A 29 -18.91 0.55 1.82
CA GLY A 29 -20.34 0.33 2.06
C GLY A 29 -20.51 -0.47 3.36
N VAL A 30 -21.60 -0.22 4.10
CA VAL A 30 -21.87 -0.82 5.42
C VAL A 30 -21.53 -2.33 5.45
N ASN A 31 -21.92 -3.02 4.37
CA ASN A 31 -21.64 -4.43 4.13
C ASN A 31 -20.13 -4.77 4.15
N GLY A 32 -19.29 -4.00 3.48
CA GLY A 32 -17.84 -4.20 3.48
C GLY A 32 -17.20 -3.94 4.85
N ARG A 33 -17.74 -3.02 5.65
CA ARG A 33 -17.28 -2.77 7.03
C ARG A 33 -17.59 -3.96 7.93
N ILE A 34 -18.79 -4.52 7.80
CA ILE A 34 -19.20 -5.73 8.51
C ILE A 34 -18.29 -6.89 8.11
N ALA A 35 -18.09 -7.12 6.81
CA ALA A 35 -17.20 -8.17 6.32
C ALA A 35 -15.78 -8.03 6.89
N ALA A 36 -15.17 -6.84 6.78
CA ALA A 36 -13.83 -6.59 7.31
C ALA A 36 -13.75 -6.71 8.85
N TRP A 37 -14.83 -6.44 9.58
CA TRP A 37 -14.89 -6.67 11.03
C TRP A 37 -14.98 -8.16 11.36
N VAL A 38 -15.88 -8.89 10.69
CA VAL A 38 -16.03 -10.35 10.87
C VAL A 38 -14.73 -11.05 10.53
N THR A 39 -14.10 -10.73 9.40
CA THR A 39 -12.81 -11.33 8.99
C THR A 39 -11.72 -11.11 10.03
N ARG A 40 -11.64 -9.91 10.64
CA ARG A 40 -10.66 -9.63 11.71
C ARG A 40 -10.92 -10.44 12.97
N ARG A 41 -12.18 -10.68 13.33
CA ARG A 41 -12.54 -11.51 14.49
C ARG A 41 -12.29 -12.99 14.21
N VAL A 42 -12.76 -13.48 13.06
CA VAL A 42 -12.62 -14.88 12.66
C VAL A 42 -11.14 -15.26 12.47
N GLY A 43 -10.30 -14.35 11.96
CA GLY A 43 -8.86 -14.55 11.83
C GLY A 43 -8.06 -14.57 13.14
N SER A 44 -8.70 -14.41 14.31
CA SER A 44 -8.02 -14.50 15.60
C SER A 44 -7.85 -15.95 16.05
N MET A 45 -6.70 -16.28 16.66
CA MET A 45 -6.47 -17.59 17.28
C MET A 45 -7.53 -17.96 18.34
N TRP A 46 -8.10 -16.96 19.02
CA TRP A 46 -9.21 -17.19 19.96
C TRP A 46 -10.42 -17.87 19.32
N THR A 47 -10.73 -17.51 18.07
CA THR A 47 -11.85 -18.12 17.33
C THR A 47 -11.61 -19.63 17.16
N VAL A 48 -10.38 -20.04 16.84
CA VAL A 48 -10.02 -21.46 16.72
C VAL A 48 -10.27 -22.19 18.03
N TYR A 49 -9.83 -21.64 19.17
CA TYR A 49 -10.07 -22.26 20.48
C TYR A 49 -11.56 -22.36 20.80
N THR A 50 -12.36 -21.35 20.47
CA THR A 50 -13.81 -21.38 20.71
C THR A 50 -14.52 -22.46 19.87
N PHE A 51 -14.18 -22.60 18.58
CA PHE A 51 -14.74 -23.64 17.72
C PHE A 51 -14.25 -25.03 18.13
N ALA A 52 -12.98 -25.19 18.49
CA ALA A 52 -12.45 -26.46 18.98
C ALA A 52 -13.17 -26.91 20.25
N ALA A 53 -13.31 -26.01 21.24
CA ALA A 53 -14.04 -26.29 22.47
C ALA A 53 -15.51 -26.62 22.20
N PHE A 54 -16.19 -25.84 21.34
CA PHE A 54 -17.58 -26.10 20.94
C PHE A 54 -17.74 -27.48 20.31
N THR A 55 -16.90 -27.83 19.34
CA THR A 55 -16.92 -29.14 18.67
C THR A 55 -16.63 -30.27 19.66
N SER A 56 -15.64 -30.12 20.54
CA SER A 56 -15.33 -31.13 21.56
C SER A 56 -16.49 -31.35 22.53
N VAL A 57 -17.12 -30.28 23.02
CA VAL A 57 -18.30 -30.37 23.88
C VAL A 57 -19.45 -31.05 23.16
N TRP A 58 -19.70 -30.71 21.89
CA TRP A 58 -20.73 -31.34 21.06
C TRP A 58 -20.50 -32.85 20.92
N MET A 59 -19.27 -33.26 20.61
CA MET A 59 -18.92 -34.68 20.49
C MET A 59 -19.11 -35.44 21.81
N ILE A 60 -18.79 -34.84 22.95
CA ILE A 60 -19.03 -35.45 24.27
C ILE A 60 -20.53 -35.62 24.53
N LEU A 61 -21.33 -34.59 24.27
CA LEU A 61 -22.78 -34.61 24.49
C LEU A 61 -23.53 -35.54 23.52
N GLY A 62 -23.07 -35.66 22.28
CA GLY A 62 -23.63 -36.54 21.25
C GLY A 62 -23.22 -38.01 21.40
N SER A 63 -22.21 -38.30 22.22
CA SER A 63 -21.78 -39.68 22.48
C SER A 63 -22.87 -40.48 23.21
N PRO A 64 -22.84 -41.84 23.13
CA PRO A 64 -23.78 -42.70 23.86
C PRO A 64 -23.74 -42.52 25.39
N ALA A 65 -22.63 -41.98 25.93
CA ALA A 65 -22.49 -41.64 27.34
C ALA A 65 -23.10 -40.28 27.71
N GLY A 66 -23.53 -39.49 26.72
CA GLY A 66 -24.20 -38.20 26.85
C GLY A 66 -25.72 -38.28 26.62
N TYR A 67 -26.27 -37.28 25.93
CA TYR A 67 -27.71 -37.15 25.64
C TYR A 67 -28.13 -37.84 24.33
N GLY A 68 -27.19 -38.31 23.49
CA GLY A 68 -27.47 -39.04 22.26
C GLY A 68 -28.21 -38.24 21.16
N PHE A 69 -28.25 -36.90 21.27
CA PHE A 69 -28.97 -36.01 20.35
C PHE A 69 -28.42 -36.04 18.90
N ASP A 70 -27.11 -36.24 18.74
CA ASP A 70 -26.43 -36.33 17.44
C ASP A 70 -25.45 -37.50 17.49
N PRO A 71 -25.91 -38.75 17.21
CA PRO A 71 -25.07 -39.93 17.31
C PRO A 71 -23.93 -39.92 16.28
N TYR A 72 -22.81 -40.53 16.64
CA TYR A 72 -21.68 -40.75 15.72
C TYR A 72 -22.18 -41.40 14.41
N PRO A 73 -21.87 -40.83 13.21
CA PRO A 73 -20.76 -39.92 12.88
C PRO A 73 -21.07 -38.40 12.95
N TYR A 74 -22.07 -37.98 13.74
CA TYR A 74 -22.49 -36.59 13.91
C TYR A 74 -23.03 -35.90 12.64
N PRO A 75 -24.06 -36.45 11.96
CA PRO A 75 -24.57 -35.87 10.70
C PRO A 75 -24.99 -34.41 10.81
N PHE A 76 -25.59 -34.01 11.93
CA PHE A 76 -26.05 -32.62 12.10
C PHE A 76 -24.88 -31.66 12.30
N LEU A 77 -23.91 -32.03 13.14
CA LEU A 77 -22.68 -31.25 13.32
C LEU A 77 -21.93 -31.06 12.00
N LEU A 78 -21.82 -32.12 11.18
CA LEU A 78 -21.17 -32.06 9.87
C LEU A 78 -21.91 -31.13 8.90
N PHE A 79 -23.24 -31.22 8.86
CA PHE A 79 -24.07 -30.33 8.06
C PHE A 79 -23.92 -28.86 8.50
N LEU A 80 -24.08 -28.58 9.79
CA LEU A 80 -23.98 -27.23 10.33
C LEU A 80 -22.58 -26.64 10.11
N GLY A 81 -21.54 -27.44 10.37
CA GLY A 81 -20.15 -27.07 10.14
C GLY A 81 -19.89 -26.74 8.68
N ASN A 82 -20.41 -27.55 7.75
CA ASN A 82 -20.27 -27.31 6.32
C ASN A 82 -20.92 -26.01 5.86
N VAL A 83 -22.16 -25.73 6.32
CA VAL A 83 -22.88 -24.49 6.01
C VAL A 83 -22.09 -23.28 6.51
N VAL A 84 -21.70 -23.29 7.78
CA VAL A 84 -20.93 -22.21 8.40
C VAL A 84 -19.60 -22.03 7.67
N GLN A 85 -18.87 -23.09 7.36
CA GLN A 85 -17.58 -23.04 6.68
C GLN A 85 -17.68 -22.41 5.28
N LEU A 86 -18.69 -22.77 4.48
CA LEU A 86 -18.85 -22.17 3.15
C LEU A 86 -19.07 -20.66 3.27
N LEU A 87 -19.97 -20.24 4.16
CA LEU A 87 -20.26 -18.84 4.41
C LEU A 87 -19.03 -18.07 4.93
N LEU A 88 -18.24 -18.70 5.82
CA LEU A 88 -17.00 -18.12 6.32
C LEU A 88 -16.00 -17.84 5.19
N ILE A 89 -15.84 -18.76 4.23
CA ILE A 89 -14.94 -18.56 3.08
C ILE A 89 -15.33 -17.28 2.32
N PHE A 90 -16.62 -17.10 2.02
CA PHE A 90 -17.12 -15.91 1.33
C PHE A 90 -16.88 -14.62 2.12
N VAL A 91 -17.21 -14.61 3.42
CA VAL A 91 -17.05 -13.44 4.27
C VAL A 91 -15.58 -13.07 4.45
N ILE A 92 -14.71 -14.05 4.68
CA ILE A 92 -13.26 -13.86 4.82
C ILE A 92 -12.70 -13.27 3.54
N LEU A 93 -12.99 -13.88 2.39
CA LEU A 93 -12.49 -13.45 1.10
C LEU A 93 -12.92 -12.01 0.77
N LEU A 94 -14.19 -11.69 1.00
CA LEU A 94 -14.69 -10.33 0.84
C LEU A 94 -14.00 -9.34 1.80
N GLY A 95 -13.86 -9.69 3.08
CA GLY A 95 -13.20 -8.83 4.05
C GLY A 95 -11.74 -8.58 3.70
N GLN A 96 -11.01 -9.60 3.22
CA GLN A 96 -9.64 -9.46 2.72
C GLN A 96 -9.57 -8.54 1.49
N GLN A 97 -10.50 -8.65 0.53
CA GLN A 97 -10.54 -7.74 -0.61
C GLN A 97 -10.77 -6.28 -0.20
N VAL A 98 -11.69 -6.04 0.75
CA VAL A 98 -11.97 -4.68 1.25
C VAL A 98 -10.73 -4.10 1.92
N ILE A 99 -10.06 -4.87 2.78
CA ILE A 99 -8.83 -4.46 3.44
C ILE A 99 -7.70 -4.23 2.41
N GLY A 100 -7.60 -5.11 1.41
CA GLY A 100 -6.64 -5.04 0.33
C GLY A 100 -6.80 -3.78 -0.53
N ARG A 101 -8.02 -3.41 -0.92
CA ARG A 101 -8.29 -2.15 -1.67
C ARG A 101 -7.85 -0.91 -0.88
N ALA A 102 -8.13 -0.87 0.42
CA ALA A 102 -7.70 0.23 1.27
C ALA A 102 -6.17 0.26 1.46
N ALA A 103 -5.50 -0.90 1.48
CA ALA A 103 -4.04 -1.00 1.49
C ALA A 103 -3.43 -0.53 0.17
N ASP A 104 -3.97 -0.98 -0.96
CA ASP A 104 -3.55 -0.61 -2.30
C ASP A 104 -3.65 0.89 -2.55
N LYS A 105 -4.76 1.50 -2.12
CA LYS A 105 -4.94 2.96 -2.21
C LYS A 105 -3.91 3.71 -1.38
N ARG A 106 -3.59 3.22 -0.17
CA ARG A 106 -2.53 3.82 0.66
C ARG A 106 -1.16 3.70 0.00
N ALA A 107 -0.82 2.52 -0.52
CA ALA A 107 0.43 2.29 -1.23
C ALA A 107 0.57 3.23 -2.45
N LEU A 108 -0.48 3.37 -3.26
CA LEU A 108 -0.49 4.30 -4.40
C LEU A 108 -0.30 5.75 -3.97
N MET A 109 -0.92 6.18 -2.87
CA MET A 109 -0.75 7.55 -2.39
C MET A 109 0.67 7.79 -1.85
N THR A 110 1.28 6.81 -1.18
CA THR A 110 2.68 6.88 -0.76
C THR A 110 3.61 6.97 -1.97
N TYR A 111 3.37 6.16 -2.99
CA TYR A 111 4.09 6.20 -4.26
C TYR A 111 4.03 7.59 -4.91
N LEU A 112 2.82 8.15 -5.07
CA LEU A 112 2.64 9.48 -5.66
C LEU A 112 3.23 10.61 -4.82
N ASP A 113 3.23 10.47 -3.49
CA ASP A 113 3.88 11.42 -2.59
C ASP A 113 5.42 11.36 -2.77
N ALA A 114 6.02 10.17 -2.92
CA ALA A 114 7.45 10.01 -3.18
C ALA A 114 7.86 10.58 -4.55
N GLU A 115 7.10 10.28 -5.61
CA GLU A 115 7.31 10.83 -6.96
C GLU A 115 7.24 12.36 -6.95
N ALA A 116 6.27 12.94 -6.23
CA ALA A 116 6.16 14.39 -6.09
C ALA A 116 7.35 15.02 -5.36
N ILE A 117 7.88 14.36 -4.32
CA ILE A 117 9.07 14.84 -3.61
C ILE A 117 10.30 14.77 -4.51
N LEU A 118 10.48 13.67 -5.25
CA LEU A 118 11.59 13.52 -6.18
C LEU A 118 11.57 14.61 -7.27
N HIS A 119 10.39 14.91 -7.82
CA HIS A 119 10.20 16.03 -8.75
C HIS A 119 10.53 17.38 -8.10
N ASP A 120 10.09 17.63 -6.86
CA ASP A 120 10.43 18.86 -6.14
C ASP A 120 11.96 18.94 -5.90
N CYS A 121 12.66 17.81 -5.66
CA CYS A 121 14.12 17.77 -5.56
C CYS A 121 14.82 18.08 -6.90
N GLU A 122 14.32 17.56 -8.02
CA GLU A 122 14.84 17.88 -9.36
C GLU A 122 14.72 19.38 -9.66
N GLU A 123 13.57 19.99 -9.33
CA GLU A 123 13.34 21.42 -9.50
C GLU A 123 14.29 22.27 -8.63
N ILE A 124 14.55 21.86 -7.38
CA ILE A 124 15.54 22.53 -6.52
C ILE A 124 16.94 22.42 -7.13
N GLN A 125 17.32 21.24 -7.63
CA GLN A 125 18.63 21.04 -8.25
C GLN A 125 18.79 21.91 -9.49
N ASN A 126 17.80 21.94 -10.38
CA ASN A 126 17.80 22.79 -11.56
C ASN A 126 17.90 24.28 -11.20
N HIS A 127 17.23 24.69 -10.12
CA HIS A 127 17.34 26.06 -9.62
C HIS A 127 18.75 26.39 -9.15
N LEU A 128 19.41 25.48 -8.40
CA LEU A 128 20.77 25.68 -7.91
C LEU A 128 21.79 25.74 -9.06
N ILE A 129 21.66 24.85 -10.06
CA ILE A 129 22.49 24.88 -11.28
C ILE A 129 22.35 26.22 -12.00
N ALA A 130 21.13 26.74 -12.14
CA ALA A 130 20.91 28.07 -12.75
C ALA A 130 21.53 29.21 -11.94
N GLN A 131 21.59 29.09 -10.60
CA GLN A 131 22.30 30.06 -9.76
C GLN A 131 23.81 29.96 -9.93
N ASP A 132 24.37 28.75 -10.00
CA ASP A 132 25.80 28.51 -10.19
C ASP A 132 26.28 29.03 -11.55
N GLU A 133 25.50 28.83 -12.60
CA GLU A 133 25.78 29.38 -13.93
C GLU A 133 25.82 30.91 -13.89
N HIS A 134 24.89 31.54 -13.16
CA HIS A 134 24.88 32.98 -12.99
C HIS A 134 26.07 33.47 -12.15
N LEU A 135 26.39 32.81 -11.04
CA LEU A 135 27.56 33.09 -10.19
C LEU A 135 28.87 33.02 -10.99
N GLY A 136 29.05 31.95 -11.76
CA GLY A 136 30.23 31.76 -12.63
C GLY A 136 30.32 32.77 -13.77
N SER A 137 29.18 33.36 -14.20
CA SER A 137 29.19 34.45 -15.18
C SER A 137 29.59 35.80 -14.58
N CYS A 138 29.40 35.99 -13.27
CA CYS A 138 29.68 37.24 -12.57
C CYS A 138 31.06 37.27 -11.90
N VAL A 139 31.62 36.10 -11.55
CA VAL A 139 32.86 35.98 -10.80
C VAL A 139 33.72 34.86 -11.39
N GLU A 140 35.03 35.09 -11.47
CA GLU A 140 35.99 34.03 -11.79
C GLU A 140 36.06 33.04 -10.62
N LEU A 141 35.35 31.92 -10.75
CA LEU A 141 35.42 30.81 -9.82
C LEU A 141 36.73 30.04 -10.02
N SER A 142 37.30 29.53 -8.92
CA SER A 142 38.42 28.60 -8.98
C SER A 142 38.05 27.37 -9.81
N GLU A 143 39.02 26.79 -10.52
CA GLU A 143 38.82 25.55 -11.29
C GLU A 143 38.33 24.39 -10.41
N ASP A 144 38.80 24.33 -9.16
CA ASP A 144 38.38 23.33 -8.19
C ASP A 144 36.91 23.51 -7.78
N ASP A 145 36.50 24.75 -7.47
CA ASP A 145 35.10 25.08 -7.12
C ASP A 145 34.17 24.79 -8.31
N ARG A 146 34.58 25.16 -9.53
CA ARG A 146 33.81 24.88 -10.74
C ARG A 146 33.61 23.38 -10.95
N LYS A 147 34.65 22.58 -10.68
CA LYS A 147 34.57 21.12 -10.80
C LYS A 147 33.68 20.49 -9.73
N GLU A 148 33.74 20.95 -8.49
CA GLU A 148 32.84 20.45 -7.44
C GLU A 148 31.37 20.78 -7.74
N LEU A 149 31.08 21.99 -8.23
CA LEU A 149 29.72 22.39 -8.62
C LEU A 149 29.20 21.58 -9.80
N THR A 150 30.01 21.29 -10.82
CA THR A 150 29.55 20.44 -11.95
C THR A 150 29.28 19.01 -11.53
N LEU A 151 30.11 18.43 -10.65
CA LEU A 151 29.86 17.10 -10.10
C LEU A 151 28.58 17.06 -9.26
N ALA A 152 28.34 18.10 -8.45
CA ALA A 152 27.13 18.19 -7.65
C ALA A 152 25.87 18.54 -8.47
N GLY A 153 26.05 19.07 -9.68
CA GLY A 153 24.99 19.35 -10.66
C GLY A 153 24.53 18.12 -11.45
N GLU A 154 25.09 16.92 -11.22
CA GLU A 154 24.66 15.71 -11.92
C GLU A 154 23.18 15.41 -11.67
N ARG A 155 22.45 15.28 -12.78
CA ARG A 155 20.99 15.13 -12.81
C ARG A 155 20.52 14.00 -11.89
N LEU A 156 19.49 14.30 -11.11
CA LEU A 156 18.75 13.28 -10.36
C LEU A 156 18.05 12.32 -11.33
N GLU A 157 18.42 11.05 -11.27
CA GLU A 157 17.74 10.00 -12.03
C GLU A 157 16.64 9.38 -11.18
N ALA A 158 15.42 9.34 -11.73
CA ALA A 158 14.33 8.58 -11.13
C ALA A 158 14.63 7.07 -11.24
N PRO A 159 14.25 6.27 -10.24
CA PRO A 159 14.46 4.83 -10.29
C PRO A 159 13.68 4.23 -11.46
N ALA A 160 14.25 3.18 -12.08
CA ALA A 160 13.58 2.48 -13.16
C ALA A 160 12.23 1.93 -12.68
N LYS A 161 11.15 2.21 -13.44
CA LYS A 161 9.84 1.64 -13.18
C LYS A 161 9.91 0.13 -13.44
N MET A 162 9.52 -0.67 -12.46
CA MET A 162 9.51 -2.12 -12.64
C MET A 162 8.46 -2.55 -13.69
N ASP A 163 8.90 -3.24 -14.73
CA ASP A 163 8.04 -3.77 -15.80
C ASP A 163 6.93 -4.68 -15.28
N ASP A 164 5.72 -4.56 -15.83
CA ASP A 164 4.58 -5.39 -15.46
C ASP A 164 4.91 -6.88 -15.53
N GLU A 165 4.72 -7.58 -14.39
CA GLU A 165 5.01 -9.00 -14.32
C GLU A 165 4.01 -9.77 -15.18
N TYR A 166 4.52 -10.69 -16.01
CA TYR A 166 3.67 -11.51 -16.85
C TYR A 166 2.82 -12.46 -15.98
N ILE A 167 1.52 -12.14 -15.87
CA ILE A 167 0.56 -13.05 -15.25
C ILE A 167 0.05 -14.02 -16.32
N GLY A 168 0.43 -15.29 -16.20
CA GLY A 168 -0.07 -16.35 -17.06
C GLY A 168 -1.60 -16.50 -17.00
N PHE A 169 -2.19 -17.11 -18.03
CA PHE A 169 -3.65 -17.28 -18.17
C PHE A 169 -4.32 -17.88 -16.93
N ASN A 170 -3.73 -18.95 -16.36
CA ASN A 170 -4.26 -19.61 -15.17
C ASN A 170 -4.30 -18.69 -13.96
N GLY A 171 -3.28 -17.84 -13.79
CA GLY A 171 -3.24 -16.86 -12.71
C GLY A 171 -4.30 -15.78 -12.86
N ARG A 172 -4.51 -15.31 -14.10
CA ARG A 172 -5.57 -14.33 -14.41
C ARG A 172 -6.97 -14.90 -14.16
N LEU A 173 -7.21 -16.14 -14.59
CA LEU A 173 -8.47 -16.84 -14.34
C LEU A 173 -8.71 -17.01 -12.84
N ALA A 174 -7.70 -17.49 -12.09
CA ALA A 174 -7.81 -17.70 -10.66
C ALA A 174 -8.08 -16.38 -9.91
N ALA A 175 -7.38 -15.30 -10.26
CA ALA A 175 -7.62 -13.97 -9.69
C ALA A 175 -9.02 -13.45 -10.02
N TRP A 176 -9.50 -13.65 -11.26
CA TRP A 176 -10.85 -13.25 -11.67
C TRP A 176 -11.94 -14.01 -10.90
N VAL A 177 -11.84 -15.34 -10.80
CA VAL A 177 -12.80 -16.15 -10.02
C VAL A 177 -12.76 -15.72 -8.55
N THR A 178 -11.58 -15.57 -7.98
CA THR A 178 -11.40 -15.12 -6.59
C THR A 178 -12.02 -13.74 -6.36
N HIS A 179 -11.89 -12.83 -7.33
CA HIS A 179 -12.54 -11.53 -7.25
C HIS A 179 -14.06 -11.66 -7.23
N ARG A 180 -14.63 -12.48 -8.13
CA ARG A 180 -16.07 -12.68 -8.26
C ARG A 180 -16.69 -13.38 -7.04
N VAL A 181 -16.01 -14.39 -6.51
CA VAL A 181 -16.42 -15.13 -5.31
C VAL A 181 -16.36 -14.21 -4.08
N GLY A 182 -15.38 -13.31 -3.99
CA GLY A 182 -15.29 -12.35 -2.87
C GLY A 182 -16.25 -11.16 -2.94
N THR A 183 -17.40 -11.28 -3.62
CA THR A 183 -18.41 -10.22 -3.70
C THR A 183 -19.57 -10.46 -2.74
N MET A 184 -20.21 -9.37 -2.28
CA MET A 184 -21.43 -9.49 -1.46
C MET A 184 -22.55 -10.24 -2.17
N SER A 185 -22.68 -10.09 -3.50
CA SER A 185 -23.65 -10.87 -4.28
C SER A 185 -23.41 -12.38 -4.20
N ALA A 186 -22.15 -12.81 -4.21
CA ALA A 186 -21.81 -14.22 -4.16
C ALA A 186 -22.09 -14.81 -2.77
N PHE A 187 -21.79 -14.05 -1.71
CA PHE A 187 -22.18 -14.42 -0.33
C PHE A 187 -23.69 -14.59 -0.21
N TYR A 188 -24.48 -13.59 -0.62
CA TYR A 188 -25.93 -13.68 -0.54
C TYR A 188 -26.48 -14.81 -1.42
N ALA A 189 -25.94 -15.01 -2.63
CA ALA A 189 -26.34 -16.12 -3.48
C ALA A 189 -26.09 -17.48 -2.81
N ALA A 190 -24.94 -17.67 -2.16
CA ALA A 190 -24.65 -18.91 -1.42
C ALA A 190 -25.58 -19.09 -0.22
N THR A 191 -25.83 -18.03 0.55
CA THR A 191 -26.76 -18.07 1.70
C THR A 191 -28.19 -18.40 1.25
N PHE A 192 -28.70 -17.69 0.24
CA PHE A 192 -30.05 -17.93 -0.27
C PHE A 192 -30.18 -19.30 -0.93
N PHE A 193 -29.14 -19.79 -1.61
CA PHE A 193 -29.13 -21.14 -2.16
C PHE A 193 -29.24 -22.20 -1.06
N GLN A 194 -28.43 -22.09 0.01
CA GLN A 194 -28.47 -23.03 1.12
C GLN A 194 -29.79 -22.98 1.89
N LEU A 195 -30.23 -21.78 2.29
CA LEU A 195 -31.50 -21.61 3.01
C LEU A 195 -32.70 -22.01 2.15
N GLY A 196 -32.68 -21.66 0.86
CA GLY A 196 -33.70 -22.05 -0.10
C GLY A 196 -33.82 -23.56 -0.21
N TRP A 197 -32.68 -24.27 -0.32
CA TRP A 197 -32.68 -25.72 -0.36
C TRP A 197 -33.29 -26.36 0.90
N ILE A 198 -32.91 -25.86 2.09
CA ILE A 198 -33.45 -26.34 3.37
C ILE A 198 -34.97 -26.12 3.42
N VAL A 199 -35.44 -24.92 3.05
CA VAL A 199 -36.87 -24.59 3.05
C VAL A 199 -37.64 -25.45 2.04
N LEU A 200 -37.11 -25.66 0.84
CA LEU A 200 -37.77 -26.49 -0.18
C LEU A 200 -37.86 -27.96 0.24
N ALA A 201 -36.83 -28.48 0.91
CA ALA A 201 -36.83 -29.85 1.42
C ALA A 201 -37.80 -30.01 2.61
N GLU A 202 -37.85 -29.04 3.53
CA GLU A 202 -38.78 -29.04 4.66
C GLU A 202 -40.25 -28.93 4.20
N LEU A 203 -40.52 -28.12 3.16
CA LEU A 203 -41.84 -28.03 2.52
C LEU A 203 -42.19 -29.26 1.68
N HIS A 204 -41.37 -30.32 1.70
CA HIS A 204 -41.54 -31.56 0.95
C HIS A 204 -41.65 -31.38 -0.57
N VAL A 205 -41.21 -30.22 -1.10
CA VAL A 205 -41.13 -29.96 -2.55
C VAL A 205 -39.99 -30.76 -3.17
N ILE A 206 -38.89 -30.88 -2.44
CA ILE A 206 -37.74 -31.70 -2.79
C ILE A 206 -37.74 -32.96 -1.90
N THR A 207 -38.04 -34.12 -2.48
CA THR A 207 -38.14 -35.38 -1.73
C THR A 207 -36.84 -36.20 -1.74
N PHE A 208 -35.87 -35.86 -2.59
CA PHE A 208 -34.67 -36.69 -2.80
C PHE A 208 -33.54 -36.45 -1.79
N ASP A 209 -33.57 -35.35 -1.03
CA ASP A 209 -32.51 -34.97 -0.08
C ASP A 209 -33.12 -34.82 1.33
N PRO A 210 -33.39 -35.92 2.04
CA PRO A 210 -33.98 -35.88 3.37
C PRO A 210 -33.00 -35.28 4.40
N TYR A 211 -33.52 -34.59 5.41
CA TYR A 211 -32.74 -34.12 6.56
C TYR A 211 -31.93 -35.29 7.15
N PRO A 212 -30.60 -35.18 7.33
CA PRO A 212 -29.76 -33.97 7.40
C PRO A 212 -29.03 -33.58 6.10
N PHE A 213 -29.71 -33.67 4.96
CA PHE A 213 -29.30 -33.18 3.64
C PHE A 213 -27.94 -33.71 3.10
N PRO A 214 -27.76 -35.03 2.92
CA PRO A 214 -26.51 -35.60 2.40
C PRO A 214 -26.09 -35.05 1.03
N PHE A 215 -27.05 -34.77 0.13
CA PHE A 215 -26.74 -34.29 -1.21
C PHE A 215 -26.25 -32.84 -1.18
N LEU A 216 -26.91 -31.98 -0.41
CA LEU A 216 -26.42 -30.61 -0.18
C LEU A 216 -25.03 -30.61 0.44
N LEU A 217 -24.80 -31.45 1.45
CA LEU A 217 -23.49 -31.58 2.11
C LEU A 217 -22.41 -31.98 1.10
N PHE A 218 -22.69 -32.97 0.25
CA PHE A 218 -21.79 -33.39 -0.83
C PHE A 218 -21.48 -32.24 -1.81
N LEU A 219 -22.52 -31.60 -2.34
CA LEU A 219 -22.38 -30.52 -3.33
C LEU A 219 -21.61 -29.32 -2.77
N SER A 220 -21.91 -28.93 -1.53
CA SER A 220 -21.24 -27.84 -0.83
C SER A 220 -19.77 -28.18 -0.54
N SER A 221 -19.48 -29.39 -0.05
CA SER A 221 -18.10 -29.83 0.21
C SER A 221 -17.25 -29.87 -1.07
N LEU A 222 -17.83 -30.34 -2.18
CA LEU A 222 -17.16 -30.32 -3.48
C LEU A 222 -16.86 -28.89 -3.94
N THR A 223 -17.84 -27.99 -3.79
CA THR A 223 -17.69 -26.58 -4.14
C THR A 223 -16.61 -25.91 -3.29
N GLN A 224 -16.58 -26.17 -1.98
CA GLN A 224 -15.56 -25.65 -1.06
C GLN A 224 -14.15 -26.09 -1.47
N LEU A 225 -13.97 -27.36 -1.82
CA LEU A 225 -12.68 -27.89 -2.25
C LEU A 225 -12.17 -27.16 -3.50
N LEU A 226 -13.04 -26.99 -4.50
CA LEU A 226 -12.72 -26.24 -5.72
C LEU A 226 -12.40 -24.77 -5.43
N LEU A 227 -13.23 -24.12 -4.60
CA LEU A 227 -13.02 -22.74 -4.19
C LEU A 227 -11.70 -22.58 -3.46
N MET A 228 -11.33 -23.49 -2.56
CA MET A 228 -10.06 -23.43 -1.82
C MET A 228 -8.86 -23.46 -2.78
N CYS A 229 -8.85 -24.39 -3.73
CA CYS A 229 -7.78 -24.49 -4.73
C CYS A 229 -7.65 -23.21 -5.56
N VAL A 230 -8.79 -22.71 -6.09
CA VAL A 230 -8.80 -21.52 -6.94
C VAL A 230 -8.46 -20.26 -6.16
N ILE A 231 -8.99 -20.10 -4.94
CA ILE A 231 -8.70 -18.96 -4.07
C ILE A 231 -7.23 -18.96 -3.67
N MET A 232 -6.63 -20.11 -3.36
CA MET A 232 -5.22 -20.18 -3.00
C MET A 232 -4.32 -19.62 -4.12
N VAL A 233 -4.54 -20.06 -5.36
CA VAL A 233 -3.79 -19.54 -6.52
C VAL A 233 -4.12 -18.07 -6.77
N GLY A 234 -5.40 -17.69 -6.68
CA GLY A 234 -5.83 -16.30 -6.90
C GLY A 234 -5.22 -15.33 -5.88
N GLN A 235 -5.16 -15.71 -4.61
CA GLN A 235 -4.54 -14.92 -3.54
C GLN A 235 -3.03 -14.83 -3.71
N GLN A 236 -2.35 -15.89 -4.13
CA GLN A 236 -0.91 -15.83 -4.45
C GLN A 236 -0.60 -14.83 -5.56
N VAL A 237 -1.41 -14.81 -6.63
CA VAL A 237 -1.25 -13.86 -7.74
C VAL A 237 -1.47 -12.42 -7.28
N ILE A 238 -2.52 -12.17 -6.48
CA ILE A 238 -2.79 -10.84 -5.91
C ILE A 238 -1.67 -10.41 -4.95
N GLY A 239 -1.15 -11.34 -4.14
CA GLY A 239 -0.05 -11.10 -3.21
C GLY A 239 1.22 -10.64 -3.90
N ARG A 240 1.63 -11.30 -4.99
CA ARG A 240 2.82 -10.89 -5.76
C ARG A 240 2.72 -9.48 -6.32
N ALA A 241 1.55 -9.10 -6.84
CA ALA A 241 1.31 -7.74 -7.32
C ALA A 241 1.37 -6.71 -6.18
N ALA A 242 0.98 -7.08 -4.95
CA ALA A 242 1.16 -6.24 -3.78
C ALA A 242 2.64 -6.12 -3.38
N ASP A 243 3.39 -7.23 -3.35
CA ASP A 243 4.81 -7.25 -3.01
C ASP A 243 5.65 -6.40 -3.98
N LYS A 244 5.37 -6.49 -5.29
CA LYS A 244 6.04 -5.67 -6.30
C LYS A 244 5.79 -4.18 -6.09
N ARG A 245 4.55 -3.79 -5.77
CA ARG A 245 4.22 -2.38 -5.46
C ARG A 245 4.92 -1.90 -4.20
N ALA A 246 5.04 -2.76 -3.19
CA ALA A 246 5.82 -2.45 -1.99
C ALA A 246 7.30 -2.24 -2.32
N LEU A 247 7.88 -3.07 -3.19
CA LEU A 247 9.25 -2.93 -3.66
C LEU A 247 9.48 -1.64 -4.47
N GLN A 248 8.57 -1.30 -5.40
CA GLN A 248 8.63 -0.03 -6.12
C GLN A 248 8.60 1.17 -5.15
N THR A 249 7.68 1.15 -4.17
CA THR A 249 7.58 2.21 -3.17
C THR A 249 8.86 2.34 -2.32
N TYR A 250 9.50 1.21 -2.03
CA TYR A 250 10.80 1.21 -1.34
C TYR A 250 11.89 1.86 -2.21
N LEU A 251 11.98 1.50 -3.49
CA LEU A 251 12.96 2.09 -4.42
C LEU A 251 12.75 3.59 -4.62
N ASP A 252 11.50 4.05 -4.70
CA ASP A 252 11.22 5.49 -4.81
C ASP A 252 11.62 6.24 -3.53
N ALA A 253 11.43 5.64 -2.36
CA ALA A 253 11.86 6.23 -1.10
C ALA A 253 13.40 6.33 -1.01
N GLU A 254 14.12 5.29 -1.47
CA GLU A 254 15.58 5.30 -1.56
C GLU A 254 16.08 6.37 -2.54
N ALA A 255 15.42 6.53 -3.69
CA ALA A 255 15.74 7.59 -4.65
C ALA A 255 15.52 9.00 -4.07
N VAL A 256 14.46 9.20 -3.28
CA VAL A 256 14.24 10.48 -2.56
C VAL A 256 15.37 10.75 -1.56
N LEU A 257 15.83 9.73 -0.83
CA LEU A 257 16.95 9.88 0.11
C LEU A 257 18.22 10.32 -0.61
N HIS A 258 18.60 9.61 -1.67
CA HIS A 258 19.77 9.96 -2.47
C HIS A 258 19.64 11.33 -3.13
N ALA A 259 18.43 11.72 -3.53
CA ALA A 259 18.19 13.06 -4.05
C ALA A 259 18.46 14.14 -3.01
N CYS A 260 18.03 13.92 -1.76
CA CYS A 260 18.29 14.84 -0.66
C CYS A 260 19.79 14.91 -0.32
N GLU A 261 20.49 13.78 -0.32
CA GLU A 261 21.94 13.73 -0.10
C GLU A 261 22.69 14.54 -1.18
N ARG A 262 22.34 14.36 -2.46
CA ARG A 262 22.95 15.12 -3.56
C ARG A 262 22.68 16.61 -3.45
N LEU A 263 21.45 17.01 -3.13
CA LEU A 263 21.12 18.43 -2.89
C LEU A 263 21.93 19.01 -1.74
N GLN A 264 22.13 18.26 -0.66
CA GLN A 264 22.96 18.69 0.47
C GLN A 264 24.44 18.87 0.05
N HIS A 265 24.98 17.95 -0.76
CA HIS A 265 26.33 18.08 -1.30
C HIS A 265 26.46 19.31 -2.20
N HIS A 266 25.47 19.56 -3.07
CA HIS A 266 25.42 20.72 -3.94
C HIS A 266 25.40 22.04 -3.16
N LEU A 267 24.51 22.15 -2.17
CA LEU A 267 24.42 23.33 -1.30
C LEU A 267 25.75 23.58 -0.55
N LYS A 268 26.44 22.51 -0.14
CA LYS A 268 27.74 22.62 0.52
C LYS A 268 28.84 23.12 -0.43
N ALA A 269 28.87 22.62 -1.66
CA ALA A 269 29.80 23.09 -2.69
C ALA A 269 29.56 24.57 -3.02
N GLN A 270 28.29 24.97 -3.17
CA GLN A 270 27.90 26.35 -3.41
C GLN A 270 28.30 27.29 -2.26
N ASP A 271 28.06 26.90 -1.00
CA ASP A 271 28.46 27.70 0.17
C ASP A 271 29.98 27.89 0.24
N LEU A 272 30.76 26.87 -0.13
CA LEU A 272 32.22 26.94 -0.17
C LEU A 272 32.70 27.87 -1.29
N ALA A 273 32.16 27.74 -2.50
CA ALA A 273 32.45 28.64 -3.62
C ALA A 273 32.11 30.10 -3.29
N ILE A 274 30.94 30.36 -2.70
CA ILE A 274 30.53 31.71 -2.30
C ILE A 274 31.49 32.29 -1.26
N ARG A 275 31.96 31.51 -0.28
CA ARG A 275 32.95 31.97 0.71
C ARG A 275 34.27 32.34 0.07
N HIS A 276 34.75 31.57 -0.91
CA HIS A 276 35.97 31.92 -1.66
C HIS A 276 35.79 33.24 -2.40
N VAL A 277 34.66 33.43 -3.08
CA VAL A 277 34.31 34.69 -3.74
C VAL A 277 34.31 35.87 -2.76
N VAL A 278 33.64 35.74 -1.62
CA VAL A 278 33.57 36.80 -0.60
C VAL A 278 34.97 37.13 -0.06
N THR A 279 35.78 36.12 0.22
CA THR A 279 37.15 36.30 0.73
C THR A 279 38.01 37.04 -0.30
N HIS A 280 37.89 36.71 -1.58
CA HIS A 280 38.57 37.40 -2.67
C HIS A 280 38.12 38.87 -2.79
N MET A 281 36.81 39.13 -2.68
CA MET A 281 36.27 40.49 -2.67
C MET A 281 36.78 41.31 -1.48
N GLU A 282 36.93 40.72 -0.30
CA GLU A 282 37.50 41.40 0.86
C GLU A 282 38.98 41.75 0.66
N GLN A 283 39.76 40.87 0.04
CA GLN A 283 41.16 41.12 -0.29
C GLN A 283 41.34 42.20 -1.35
N CYS A 284 40.45 42.26 -2.34
CA CYS A 284 40.46 43.31 -3.37
C CYS A 284 39.85 44.65 -2.88
N ARG A 285 39.30 44.70 -1.67
CA ARG A 285 38.75 45.95 -1.12
C ARG A 285 39.92 46.92 -0.87
N PRO A 286 39.94 48.11 -1.49
CA PRO A 286 41.00 49.07 -1.26
C PRO A 286 41.06 49.41 0.23
N THR A 287 42.23 49.24 0.84
CA THR A 287 42.50 49.63 2.23
C THR A 287 42.06 51.07 2.40
N ALA A 288 41.14 51.34 3.33
CA ALA A 288 40.77 52.70 3.67
C ALA A 288 42.05 53.54 3.85
N ALA A 289 42.15 54.64 3.11
CA ALA A 289 43.32 55.48 3.07
C ALA A 289 43.80 55.82 4.49
N PRO A 290 45.12 55.79 4.78
CA PRO A 290 45.63 56.20 6.08
C PRO A 290 45.15 57.63 6.37
N GLN A 291 44.52 57.84 7.54
CA GLN A 291 44.18 59.18 8.02
C GLN A 291 45.41 60.07 7.91
N PRO A 292 45.30 61.28 7.32
CA PRO A 292 46.44 62.18 7.19
C PRO A 292 46.95 62.54 8.59
N PRO A 293 48.28 62.72 8.77
CA PRO A 293 48.86 62.96 10.08
C PRO A 293 48.23 64.21 10.70
N GLU A 294 47.74 64.04 11.92
CA GLU A 294 47.24 65.11 12.77
C GLU A 294 48.34 66.19 12.85
N ARG A 295 48.09 67.35 12.26
CA ARG A 295 49.00 68.50 12.37
C ARG A 295 49.12 68.82 13.85
N SER A 296 50.30 68.58 14.44
CA SER A 296 50.64 69.16 15.73
C SER A 296 50.61 70.69 15.58
N THR A 297 49.53 71.30 16.03
CA THR A 297 49.51 72.75 16.27
C THR A 297 50.31 72.99 17.54
N VAL A 298 51.56 73.40 17.36
CA VAL A 298 52.33 74.14 18.35
C VAL A 298 51.59 75.46 18.59
N GLY A 299 51.24 75.73 19.84
CA GLY A 299 50.60 76.95 20.33
C GLY A 299 50.42 76.88 21.84
#